data_AF-A0A5K1GK64-F1
#
_entry.id   AF-A0A5K1GK64-F1
#
_cell.length_a   1.000
_cell.length_b   1.000
_cell.length_c   1.000
_cell.angle_alpha   90.00
_cell.angle_beta   90.00
_cell.angle_gamma   90.00
#
_symmetry.space_group_name_H-M   'P 1'
#
loop_
_entity.id
_entity.type
_entity.pdbx_description
1 polymer ?
#
loop_
_entity_poly.entity_id
_entity_poly.type
_entity_poly.pdbx_seq_one_letter_code
_entity_poly.pdbx_strand_id
1 'polypeptide(L)' 'VRELESNPFFNAGRGSALTTKGTVEMEASIMDGEKRRCGAVSGVSTVKSAISLARLVMDKSPHSYLAFDGAEEFARQQ' A
#
# COMPACT_ATOMS: atom_id res chain seq x y z
N VAL A 1 -3.97 10.18 -5.30
CA VAL A 1 -3.86 9.25 -4.14
C VAL A 1 -2.70 9.62 -3.22
N ARG A 2 -1.44 9.65 -3.68
CA ARG A 2 -0.27 10.01 -2.82
C ARG A 2 -0.43 11.33 -2.04
N GLU A 3 -0.99 12.36 -2.68
CA GLU A 3 -1.28 13.64 -2.01
C GLU A 3 -2.28 13.48 -0.86
N LEU A 4 -3.28 12.62 -1.03
CA LEU A 4 -4.28 12.34 0.00
C LEU A 4 -3.68 11.50 1.13
N GLU A 5 -2.81 10.53 0.83
CA GLU A 5 -2.08 9.76 1.85
C GLU A 5 -1.12 10.61 2.71
N SER A 6 -0.68 11.76 2.19
CA SER A 6 0.16 12.68 2.95
C SER A 6 -0.66 13.68 3.77
N ASN A 7 -1.95 13.80 3.50
CA ASN A 7 -2.84 14.77 4.10
C ASN A 7 -3.56 14.15 5.33
N PRO A 8 -3.30 14.67 6.55
CA PRO A 8 -3.82 14.09 7.80
C PRO A 8 -5.35 14.10 7.93
N PHE A 9 -6.06 14.84 7.07
CA PHE A 9 -7.53 14.88 7.07
C PHE A 9 -8.17 13.72 6.31
N PHE A 10 -7.39 12.86 5.65
CA PHE A 10 -7.89 11.72 4.90
C PHE A 10 -7.52 10.40 5.58
N ASN A 11 -8.44 9.44 5.54
CA ASN A 11 -8.24 8.08 6.05
C ASN A 11 -7.40 7.24 5.07
N ALA A 12 -6.15 7.65 4.86
CA ALA A 12 -5.14 6.93 4.08
C ALA A 12 -3.75 7.45 4.47
N GLY A 13 -2.71 6.60 4.48
CA GLY A 13 -1.37 7.04 4.84
C GLY A 13 -1.33 7.71 6.22
N ARG A 14 -0.77 8.93 6.26
CA ARG A 14 -0.86 9.82 7.42
C ARG A 14 -2.30 10.33 7.54
N GLY A 15 -3.02 9.85 8.55
CA GLY A 15 -4.44 10.13 8.77
C GLY A 15 -5.31 8.86 8.82
N SER A 16 -4.70 7.70 8.58
CA SER A 16 -5.38 6.39 8.67
C SER A 16 -6.00 6.16 10.05
N ALA A 17 -7.20 5.58 10.04
CA ALA A 17 -7.90 5.13 11.21
C ALA A 17 -7.12 4.02 11.92
N LEU A 18 -7.36 3.90 13.22
CA LEU A 18 -6.69 2.91 14.05
C LEU A 18 -7.47 1.58 14.06
N THR A 19 -6.73 0.48 14.13
CA THR A 19 -7.28 -0.85 14.39
C THR A 19 -7.82 -0.95 15.83
N THR A 20 -8.44 -2.08 16.16
CA THR A 20 -8.86 -2.39 17.53
C THR A 20 -7.71 -2.40 18.55
N LYS A 21 -6.46 -2.53 18.08
CA LYS A 21 -5.24 -2.47 18.90
C LYS A 21 -4.62 -1.09 18.97
N GLY A 22 -5.22 -0.08 18.35
CA GLY A 22 -4.69 1.28 18.31
C GLY A 22 -3.52 1.47 17.33
N THR A 23 -3.28 0.52 16.43
CA THR A 23 -2.22 0.59 15.40
C THR A 23 -2.77 1.08 14.08
N VAL A 24 -1.90 1.55 13.17
CA VAL A 24 -2.27 1.85 11.78
C VAL A 24 -1.94 0.65 10.90
N GLU A 25 -2.92 0.17 10.15
CA GLU A 25 -2.77 -0.83 9.11
C GLU A 25 -3.43 -0.30 7.83
N MET A 26 -2.70 -0.33 6.73
CA MET A 26 -3.08 0.31 5.47
C MET A 26 -3.18 -0.69 4.33
N GLU A 27 -4.04 -0.37 3.38
CA GLU A 27 -4.25 -1.11 2.15
C GLU A 27 -4.27 -0.16 0.97
N ALA A 28 -3.77 -0.60 -0.18
CA ALA A 28 -3.86 0.16 -1.42
C ALA A 28 -3.78 -0.74 -2.64
N SER A 29 -4.43 -0.35 -3.73
CA SER A 29 -4.36 -1.03 -5.01
C SER A 29 -4.29 -0.05 -6.18
N ILE A 30 -3.67 -0.49 -7.27
CA ILE A 30 -3.58 0.25 -8.52
C ILE A 30 -3.74 -0.72 -9.70
N MET A 31 -4.37 -0.24 -10.76
CA MET A 31 -4.60 -1.02 -11.99
C MET A 31 -4.26 -0.18 -13.22
N ASP A 32 -3.59 -0.82 -14.17
CA ASP A 32 -3.36 -0.35 -15.54
C ASP A 32 -4.36 -1.07 -16.46
N GLY A 33 -5.40 -0.34 -16.87
CA GLY A 33 -6.51 -0.89 -17.66
C GLY A 33 -6.12 -1.29 -19.08
N GLU A 34 -5.11 -0.66 -19.67
CA GLU A 34 -4.66 -0.96 -21.03
C GLU A 34 -3.91 -2.29 -21.08
N LYS A 35 -2.95 -2.46 -20.17
CA LYS A 35 -2.12 -3.68 -20.10
C LYS A 35 -2.69 -4.77 -19.21
N ARG A 36 -3.84 -4.50 -18.55
CA ARG A 36 -4.48 -5.38 -17.56
C ARG A 36 -3.53 -5.81 -16.44
N ARG A 37 -2.61 -4.93 -16.04
CA ARG A 37 -1.70 -5.16 -14.91
C ARG A 37 -2.30 -4.55 -13.65
N CYS A 38 -2.00 -5.14 -12.51
CA CYS A 38 -2.44 -4.61 -11.21
C CYS A 38 -1.37 -4.88 -10.15
N GLY A 39 -1.40 -4.07 -9.11
CA GLY A 39 -0.59 -4.24 -7.92
C GLY A 39 -1.37 -3.78 -6.71
N ALA A 40 -1.26 -4.51 -5.61
CA ALA A 40 -1.98 -4.23 -4.39
C ALA A 40 -1.21 -4.71 -3.16
N VAL A 41 -1.44 -4.02 -2.05
CA VAL A 41 -0.88 -4.34 -0.74
C VAL A 41 -1.94 -4.24 0.35
N SER A 42 -1.84 -5.08 1.38
CA SER A 42 -2.71 -5.06 2.56
C SER A 42 -1.90 -5.32 3.83
N GLY A 43 -2.38 -4.78 4.95
CA GLY A 43 -1.79 -5.00 6.27
C GLY A 43 -0.40 -4.40 6.43
N VAL A 44 -0.09 -3.32 5.69
CA VAL A 44 1.20 -2.62 5.82
C VAL A 44 1.07 -1.48 6.83
N SER A 45 2.10 -1.32 7.66
CA SER A 45 2.13 -0.39 8.80
C SER A 45 3.36 0.52 8.78
N THR A 46 4.45 0.12 8.12
CA THR A 46 5.71 0.87 8.15
C THR A 46 5.90 1.83 6.97
N VAL A 47 5.11 1.67 5.90
CA VAL A 47 5.28 2.44 4.67
C VAL A 47 4.56 3.78 4.68
N LYS A 48 5.22 4.84 4.22
CA LYS A 48 4.63 6.19 4.16
C LYS A 48 3.47 6.28 3.17
N SER A 49 3.54 5.56 2.06
CA SER A 49 2.60 5.65 0.94
C SER A 49 2.28 4.24 0.43
N ALA A 50 1.13 3.69 0.85
CA ALA A 50 0.70 2.36 0.48
C ALA A 50 0.48 2.24 -1.04
N ILE A 51 -0.07 3.28 -1.70
CA ILE A 51 -0.28 3.28 -3.14
C ILE A 51 1.03 3.22 -3.94
N SER A 52 2.11 3.79 -3.39
CA SER A 52 3.43 3.74 -4.02
C SER A 52 4.00 2.33 -3.91
N LEU A 53 3.80 1.64 -2.79
CA LEU A 53 4.17 0.24 -2.67
C LEU A 53 3.34 -0.66 -3.60
N ALA A 54 2.03 -0.46 -3.69
CA ALA A 54 1.16 -1.16 -4.64
C ALA A 54 1.64 -1.00 -6.10
N ARG A 55 2.14 0.19 -6.45
CA ARG A 55 2.76 0.43 -7.76
C ARG A 55 4.04 -0.37 -7.96
N LEU A 56 4.87 -0.51 -6.93
CA LEU A 56 6.08 -1.33 -6.98
C LEU A 56 5.75 -2.82 -7.09
N VAL A 57 4.68 -3.31 -6.45
CA VAL A 57 4.19 -4.68 -6.65
C VAL A 57 3.87 -4.92 -8.14
N MET A 58 3.14 -4.01 -8.79
CA MET A 58 2.79 -4.13 -10.21
C MET A 58 4.00 -4.11 -11.15
N ASP A 59 5.00 -3.28 -10.86
CA ASP A 59 6.11 -3.01 -11.80
C ASP A 59 7.37 -3.83 -11.52
N LYS A 60 7.59 -4.29 -10.27
CA LYS A 60 8.85 -4.93 -9.83
C LYS A 60 8.66 -6.30 -9.20
N SER A 61 7.46 -6.87 -9.27
CA SER A 61 7.21 -8.25 -8.82
C SER A 61 6.43 -9.02 -9.88
N PRO A 62 6.48 -10.36 -9.87
CA PRO A 62 5.62 -11.18 -10.70
C PRO A 62 4.19 -11.32 -10.13
N HIS A 63 3.90 -10.70 -8.97
CA HIS A 63 2.65 -10.86 -8.24
C HIS A 63 1.73 -9.65 -8.38
N SER A 64 0.43 -9.88 -8.30
CA SER A 64 -0.58 -8.80 -8.30
C SER A 64 -0.90 -8.27 -6.91
N TYR A 65 -0.62 -9.04 -5.87
CA TYR A 65 -1.04 -8.75 -4.50
C TYR A 65 -0.06 -9.35 -3.49
N LEU A 66 0.38 -8.53 -2.53
CA LEU A 66 1.16 -8.96 -1.37
C LEU A 66 0.46 -8.49 -0.10
N ALA A 67 0.54 -9.23 1.00
CA ALA A 67 -0.13 -8.87 2.24
C ALA A 67 0.74 -9.11 3.47
N PHE A 68 0.46 -8.37 4.54
CA PHE A 68 1.07 -8.51 5.86
C PHE A 68 2.61 -8.56 5.78
N ASP A 69 3.24 -9.52 6.44
CA ASP A 69 4.69 -9.68 6.51
C ASP A 69 5.35 -9.76 5.12
N GLY A 70 4.68 -10.38 4.14
CA GLY A 70 5.20 -10.47 2.78
C GLY A 70 5.24 -9.12 2.06
N ALA A 71 4.25 -8.26 2.30
CA ALA A 71 4.24 -6.89 1.77
C ALA A 71 5.29 -6.01 2.47
N GLU A 72 5.47 -6.20 3.78
CA GLU A 72 6.47 -5.50 4.59
C GLU A 72 7.90 -5.89 4.21
N GLU A 73 8.15 -7.18 3.96
CA GLU A 73 9.44 -7.65 3.48
C GLU A 73 9.73 -7.11 2.08
N PHE A 74 8.76 -7.18 1.17
CA PHE A 74 8.89 -6.59 -0.15
C PHE A 74 9.21 -5.10 -0.06
N ALA A 75 8.54 -4.34 0.82
CA ALA A 75 8.80 -2.92 1.02
C ALA A 75 10.24 -2.63 1.47
N ARG A 76 10.83 -3.48 2.33
CA ARG A 76 12.22 -3.34 2.79
C ARG A 76 13.26 -3.61 1.69
N GLN A 77 12.89 -4.33 0.64
CA GLN A 77 13.78 -4.65 -0.47
C GLN A 77 13.77 -3.59 -1.59
N GLN A 78 12.94 -2.55 -1.48
CA GLN A 78 12.80 -1.49 -2.49
C GLN A 78 13.60 -0.23 -2.17
#